data_AF-A0A9E1ZH81-F1
#
_entry.id   AF-A0A9E1ZH81-F1
#
_cell.length_a   1.000
_cell.length_b   1.000
_cell.length_c   1.000
_cell.angle_alpha   90.00
_cell.angle_beta   90.00
_cell.angle_gamma   90.00
#
_symmetry.space_group_name_H-M   'P 1'
#
loop_
_entity.id
_entity.type
_entity.pdbx_description
1 polymer ?
#
loop_
_entity_poly.entity_id
_entity_poly.type
_entity_poly.pdbx_seq_one_letter_code
_entity_poly.pdbx_strand_id
1 'polypeptide(L)'
;GASVKPYQPVGYWKQLNFPKRKWAPDSGVSQYRRGLYTFWCRTFLHPSMLAFDAPTREGCVAERTRSNTPQQALVLLNDPTYVEASRVFAERILQHGGDTDGERLAWAFERILSREPSAGELDILLSLAGERAAHFAANAGAAKAAATAGEWPAATALKPERVAAWAAVSRAILNLYETTSRF
;
A
#
# COMPACT_ATOMS: atom_id res chain seq x y z
N GLY A 1 10.93 -15.98 -14.55
CA GLY A 1 11.36 -14.62 -14.91
C GLY A 1 12.35 -14.11 -13.87
N ALA A 2 13.11 -13.05 -14.20
CA ALA A 2 14.15 -12.51 -13.32
C ALA A 2 13.59 -12.03 -11.96
N SER A 3 14.44 -11.97 -10.93
CA SER A 3 14.07 -11.33 -9.66
C SER A 3 14.09 -9.81 -9.78
N VAL A 4 13.33 -9.12 -8.92
CA VAL A 4 13.32 -7.66 -8.81
C VAL A 4 13.55 -7.20 -7.37
N LYS A 5 13.93 -5.94 -7.22
CA LYS A 5 14.17 -5.27 -5.95
C LYS A 5 13.15 -4.13 -5.77
N PRO A 6 12.02 -4.38 -5.08
CA PRO A 6 11.06 -3.30 -4.76
C PRO A 6 11.68 -2.29 -3.77
N TYR A 7 10.95 -1.24 -3.40
CA TYR A 7 11.37 -0.30 -2.36
C TYR A 7 11.84 -1.02 -1.09
N GLN A 8 12.87 -0.46 -0.45
CA GLN A 8 13.38 -0.92 0.83
C GLN A 8 13.89 0.28 1.62
N PRO A 9 13.71 0.32 2.94
CA PRO A 9 14.30 1.34 3.79
C PRO A 9 15.81 1.49 3.57
N VAL A 10 16.26 2.74 3.46
CA VAL A 10 17.67 3.05 3.22
C VAL A 10 18.54 2.49 4.34
N GLY A 11 19.55 1.72 3.97
CA GLY A 11 20.52 1.18 4.92
C GLY A 11 20.09 -0.08 5.66
N TYR A 12 18.98 -0.72 5.28
CA TYR A 12 18.59 -2.01 5.84
C TYR A 12 19.71 -3.07 5.75
N TRP A 13 20.45 -3.10 4.63
CA TRP A 13 21.58 -4.02 4.43
C TRP A 13 22.93 -3.59 5.06
N LYS A 14 22.97 -2.53 5.90
CA LYS A 14 24.22 -2.04 6.51
C LYS A 14 25.00 -3.10 7.31
N GLN A 15 24.33 -4.14 7.80
CA GLN A 15 24.95 -5.22 8.58
C GLN A 15 25.62 -6.30 7.70
N LEU A 16 25.30 -6.36 6.40
CA LEU A 16 25.91 -7.31 5.47
C LEU A 16 27.25 -6.75 4.98
N ASN A 17 28.33 -7.05 5.71
CA ASN A 17 29.64 -6.45 5.51
C ASN A 17 30.70 -7.33 4.81
N PHE A 18 30.42 -8.61 4.57
CA PHE A 18 31.36 -9.56 3.95
C PHE A 18 30.76 -10.30 2.74
N PRO A 19 30.76 -9.72 1.53
CA PRO A 19 31.14 -8.34 1.17
C PRO A 19 30.03 -7.33 1.49
N LYS A 20 30.37 -6.02 1.50
CA LYS A 20 29.38 -4.95 1.65
C LYS A 20 28.34 -5.00 0.54
N ARG A 21 27.06 -4.99 0.89
CA ARG A 21 25.95 -4.97 -0.08
C ARG A 21 25.08 -3.75 0.12
N LYS A 22 24.61 -3.15 -0.97
CA LYS A 22 23.61 -2.09 -0.97
C LYS A 22 22.37 -2.55 -1.73
N TRP A 23 21.20 -2.21 -1.19
CA TRP A 23 19.95 -2.38 -1.91
C TRP A 23 19.77 -1.20 -2.86
N ALA A 24 19.70 -1.49 -4.15
CA ALA A 24 19.27 -0.56 -5.17
C ALA A 24 17.89 -1.03 -5.61
N PRO A 25 16.81 -0.29 -5.28
CA PRO A 25 15.49 -0.58 -5.84
C PRO A 25 15.55 -0.51 -7.36
N ASP A 26 14.86 -1.43 -8.04
CA ASP A 26 14.65 -1.32 -9.50
C ASP A 26 13.74 -0.11 -9.81
N SER A 27 13.46 0.19 -11.07
CA SER A 27 12.59 1.31 -11.44
C SER A 27 11.57 0.90 -12.51
N GLY A 28 10.60 1.77 -12.76
CA GLY A 28 9.53 1.58 -13.74
C GLY A 28 8.72 0.32 -13.46
N VAL A 29 8.41 -0.44 -14.52
CA VAL A 29 7.53 -1.62 -14.43
C VAL A 29 8.07 -2.69 -13.46
N SER A 30 9.38 -2.74 -13.24
CA SER A 30 10.00 -3.70 -12.32
C SER A 30 9.62 -3.46 -10.85
N GLN A 31 9.28 -2.23 -10.45
CA GLN A 31 8.82 -1.92 -9.09
C GLN A 31 7.49 -2.60 -8.75
N TYR A 32 6.62 -2.81 -9.74
CA TYR A 32 5.24 -3.25 -9.53
C TYR A 32 5.02 -4.74 -9.79
N ARG A 33 6.11 -5.53 -9.87
CA ARG A 33 5.98 -6.98 -10.08
C ARG A 33 5.50 -7.66 -8.81
N ARG A 34 4.77 -8.77 -8.99
CA ARG A 34 4.26 -9.60 -7.89
C ARG A 34 5.40 -9.98 -6.93
N GLY A 35 5.11 -9.99 -5.62
CA GLY A 35 6.08 -10.33 -4.57
C GLY A 35 6.77 -11.70 -4.74
N LEU A 36 6.18 -12.60 -5.53
CA LEU A 36 6.82 -13.86 -5.98
C LEU A 36 8.18 -13.64 -6.65
N TYR A 37 8.38 -12.49 -7.31
CA TYR A 37 9.62 -12.17 -8.02
C TYR A 37 10.58 -11.30 -7.19
N THR A 38 10.21 -10.90 -5.98
CA THR A 38 11.09 -10.11 -5.14
C THR A 38 12.34 -10.91 -4.78
N PHE A 39 13.50 -10.27 -4.90
CA PHE A 39 14.79 -10.87 -4.59
C PHE A 39 14.81 -11.39 -3.15
N TRP A 40 15.07 -12.70 -3.02
CA TRP A 40 15.07 -13.39 -1.74
C TRP A 40 16.49 -13.66 -1.26
N CYS A 41 16.98 -12.86 -0.32
CA CYS A 41 18.25 -13.13 0.34
C CYS A 41 18.08 -14.17 1.45
N ARG A 42 18.92 -15.21 1.49
CA ARG A 42 18.79 -16.31 2.48
C ARG A 42 18.87 -15.82 3.93
N THR A 43 19.78 -14.89 4.22
CA THR A 43 20.08 -14.43 5.59
C THR A 43 19.45 -13.09 5.95
N PHE A 44 18.90 -12.36 4.96
CA PHE A 44 18.40 -11.00 5.17
C PHE A 44 17.23 -10.70 4.24
N LEU A 45 16.08 -11.28 4.58
CA LEU A 45 14.81 -11.14 3.87
C LEU A 45 14.42 -9.68 3.66
N HIS A 46 13.67 -9.41 2.59
CA HIS A 46 13.03 -8.11 2.41
C HIS A 46 12.14 -7.80 3.64
N PRO A 47 12.17 -6.57 4.19
CA PRO A 47 11.51 -6.26 5.46
C PRO A 47 10.00 -6.46 5.43
N SER A 48 9.35 -6.22 4.29
CA SER A 48 7.90 -6.45 4.17
C SER A 48 7.60 -7.95 4.17
N MET A 49 8.42 -8.78 3.51
CA MET A 49 8.30 -10.24 3.63
C MET A 49 8.44 -10.72 5.08
N LEU A 50 9.44 -10.18 5.80
CA LEU A 50 9.66 -10.53 7.20
C LEU A 50 8.46 -10.11 8.09
N ALA A 51 7.91 -8.91 7.87
CA ALA A 51 6.75 -8.42 8.62
C ALA A 51 5.48 -9.26 8.37
N PHE A 52 5.34 -9.83 7.17
CA PHE A 52 4.26 -10.75 6.79
C PHE A 52 4.63 -12.23 6.96
N ASP A 53 5.42 -12.54 7.99
CA ASP A 53 5.72 -13.89 8.46
C ASP A 53 6.29 -14.83 7.37
N ALA A 54 7.09 -14.28 6.44
CA ALA A 54 7.76 -15.12 5.44
C ALA A 54 8.70 -16.12 6.13
N PRO A 55 8.63 -17.42 5.76
CA PRO A 55 9.44 -18.45 6.38
C PRO A 55 10.92 -18.25 6.09
N THR A 56 11.78 -18.68 7.01
CA THR A 56 13.22 -18.74 6.77
C THR A 56 13.52 -19.83 5.72
N ARG A 57 14.59 -19.67 4.94
CA ARG A 57 15.06 -20.70 3.99
C ARG A 57 16.11 -21.64 4.59
N GLU A 58 16.09 -21.77 5.90
CA GLU A 58 17.04 -22.61 6.65
C GLU A 58 16.47 -24.01 6.92
N GLY A 59 15.14 -24.17 6.86
CA GLY A 59 14.46 -25.44 7.01
C GLY A 59 13.20 -25.53 6.15
N CYS A 60 12.56 -26.70 6.19
CA CYS A 60 11.23 -26.90 5.59
C CYS A 60 10.17 -26.27 6.49
N VAL A 61 9.20 -25.58 5.88
CA VAL A 61 8.04 -25.00 6.58
C VAL A 61 6.78 -25.55 5.92
N ALA A 62 6.08 -26.44 6.63
CA ALA A 62 4.87 -27.08 6.13
C ALA A 62 3.64 -26.15 6.19
N GLU A 63 3.58 -25.28 7.19
CA GLU A 63 2.51 -24.33 7.42
C GLU A 63 3.06 -22.96 7.81
N ARG A 64 2.43 -21.90 7.32
CA ARG A 64 2.75 -20.52 7.72
C ARG A 64 1.88 -20.10 8.90
N THR A 65 2.51 -19.55 9.93
CA THR A 65 1.79 -18.93 11.04
C THR A 65 0.95 -17.77 10.54
N ARG A 66 -0.32 -17.72 10.94
CA ARG A 66 -1.17 -16.55 10.72
C ARG A 66 -1.02 -15.63 11.92
N SER A 67 -0.46 -14.44 11.71
CA SER A 67 -0.36 -13.42 12.75
C SER A 67 -1.15 -12.18 12.36
N ASN A 68 -1.68 -11.46 13.34
CA ASN A 68 -2.33 -10.16 13.17
C ASN A 68 -1.54 -9.07 13.93
N THR A 69 -0.22 -9.07 13.79
CA THR A 69 0.63 -8.19 14.57
C THR A 69 0.40 -6.72 14.19
N PRO A 70 0.47 -5.78 15.15
CA PRO A 70 0.41 -4.34 14.85
C PRO A 70 1.48 -3.90 13.83
N GLN A 71 2.60 -4.63 13.76
CA GLN A 71 3.66 -4.38 12.80
C GLN A 71 3.20 -4.54 11.35
N GLN A 72 2.34 -5.52 11.04
CA GLN A 72 1.79 -5.69 9.68
C GLN A 72 0.92 -4.51 9.28
N ALA A 73 0.04 -4.05 10.18
CA ALA A 73 -0.77 -2.86 9.96
C ALA A 73 0.11 -1.62 9.74
N LEU A 74 1.18 -1.45 10.52
CA LEU A 74 2.13 -0.35 10.35
C LEU A 74 2.87 -0.41 9.02
N VAL A 75 3.23 -1.59 8.51
CA VAL A 75 3.84 -1.74 7.18
C VAL A 75 2.86 -1.28 6.09
N LEU A 76 1.60 -1.70 6.14
CA LEU A 76 0.58 -1.26 5.18
C LEU A 76 0.32 0.25 5.22
N LEU A 77 0.47 0.91 6.38
CA LEU A 77 0.29 2.36 6.50
C LEU A 77 1.46 3.18 5.96
N ASN A 78 2.69 2.65 6.05
CA ASN A 78 3.91 3.45 5.94
C ASN A 78 4.87 3.03 4.82
N ASP A 79 4.86 1.77 4.39
CA ASP A 79 5.78 1.34 3.33
C ASP A 79 5.45 2.06 2.02
N PRO A 80 6.46 2.60 1.30
CA PRO A 80 6.24 3.33 0.06
C PRO A 80 5.40 2.58 -0.97
N THR A 81 5.52 1.24 -1.04
CA THR A 81 4.72 0.42 -1.95
C THR A 81 3.23 0.54 -1.66
N TYR A 82 2.81 0.50 -0.38
CA TYR A 82 1.39 0.59 -0.02
C TYR A 82 0.87 2.02 -0.02
N VAL A 83 1.70 3.00 0.31
CA VAL A 83 1.35 4.43 0.18
C VAL A 83 1.08 4.77 -1.30
N GLU A 84 1.96 4.34 -2.20
CA GLU A 84 1.79 4.51 -3.63
C GLU A 84 0.57 3.75 -4.16
N ALA A 85 0.40 2.48 -3.77
CA ALA A 85 -0.77 1.70 -4.16
C ALA A 85 -2.09 2.35 -3.73
N SER A 86 -2.14 2.92 -2.51
CA SER A 86 -3.31 3.63 -1.99
C SER A 86 -3.64 4.87 -2.83
N ARG A 87 -2.61 5.62 -3.24
CA ARG A 87 -2.76 6.78 -4.13
C ARG A 87 -3.26 6.37 -5.51
N VAL A 88 -2.61 5.40 -6.16
CA VAL A 88 -3.02 4.96 -7.51
C VAL A 88 -4.42 4.37 -7.48
N PHE A 89 -4.77 3.64 -6.42
CA PHE A 89 -6.13 3.15 -6.24
C PHE A 89 -7.14 4.28 -6.05
N ALA A 90 -6.79 5.34 -5.30
CA ALA A 90 -7.64 6.53 -5.17
C ALA A 90 -7.92 7.22 -6.50
N GLU A 91 -6.93 7.30 -7.40
CA GLU A 91 -7.15 7.81 -8.76
C GLU A 91 -8.17 6.95 -9.51
N ARG A 92 -8.09 5.62 -9.39
CA ARG A 92 -9.06 4.69 -10.02
C ARG A 92 -10.46 4.83 -9.41
N ILE A 93 -10.58 5.02 -8.11
CA ILE A 93 -11.87 5.29 -7.45
C ILE A 93 -12.49 6.56 -8.03
N LEU A 94 -11.70 7.63 -8.17
CA LEU A 94 -12.19 8.90 -8.70
C LEU A 94 -12.59 8.83 -10.19
N GLN A 95 -11.97 7.93 -10.95
CA GLN A 95 -12.24 7.75 -12.38
C GLN A 95 -13.39 6.78 -12.68
N HIS A 96 -13.61 5.77 -11.83
CA HIS A 96 -14.51 4.65 -12.13
C HIS A 96 -15.58 4.39 -11.07
N GLY A 97 -15.47 5.01 -9.89
CA GLY A 97 -16.36 4.78 -8.76
C GLY A 97 -17.69 5.54 -8.83
N GLY A 98 -18.03 6.19 -9.94
CA GLY A 98 -19.26 6.96 -10.08
C GLY A 98 -19.15 8.42 -9.62
N ASP A 99 -20.32 9.06 -9.50
CA ASP A 99 -20.44 10.50 -9.35
C ASP A 99 -20.49 10.93 -7.88
N THR A 100 -21.07 10.08 -7.02
CA THR A 100 -21.20 10.33 -5.59
C THR A 100 -20.08 9.67 -4.78
N ASP A 101 -19.81 10.20 -3.59
CA ASP A 101 -18.81 9.59 -2.68
C ASP A 101 -19.28 8.23 -2.13
N GLY A 102 -20.59 8.02 -2.01
CA GLY A 102 -21.16 6.73 -1.63
C GLY A 102 -20.91 5.64 -2.67
N GLU A 103 -21.18 5.94 -3.95
CA GLU A 103 -20.88 5.02 -5.07
C GLU A 103 -19.38 4.70 -5.14
N ARG A 104 -18.53 5.72 -4.92
CA ARG A 104 -17.07 5.55 -4.92
C ARG A 104 -16.59 4.61 -3.82
N LEU A 105 -17.17 4.71 -2.63
CA LEU A 105 -16.89 3.80 -1.52
C LEU A 105 -17.40 2.39 -1.81
N ALA A 106 -18.63 2.24 -2.31
CA ALA A 106 -19.17 0.95 -2.68
C ALA A 106 -18.29 0.23 -3.72
N TRP A 107 -17.88 0.97 -4.77
CA TRP A 107 -16.94 0.47 -5.77
C TRP A 107 -15.60 0.07 -5.17
N ALA A 108 -15.05 0.89 -4.27
CA ALA A 108 -13.78 0.59 -3.60
C ALA A 108 -13.85 -0.71 -2.76
N PHE A 109 -14.94 -0.90 -2.02
CA PHE A 109 -15.19 -2.11 -1.22
C PHE A 109 -15.31 -3.35 -2.10
N GLU A 110 -16.07 -3.27 -3.19
CA GLU A 110 -16.20 -4.39 -4.11
C GLU A 110 -14.83 -4.79 -4.70
N ARG A 111 -13.98 -3.81 -5.04
CA ARG A 111 -12.65 -4.08 -5.62
C ARG A 111 -11.63 -4.64 -4.63
N ILE A 112 -11.67 -4.22 -3.36
CA ILE A 112 -10.70 -4.68 -2.36
C ILE A 112 -11.21 -5.92 -1.63
N LEU A 113 -12.45 -5.89 -1.16
CA LEU A 113 -13.05 -6.88 -0.25
C LEU A 113 -14.06 -7.81 -0.94
N SER A 114 -14.49 -7.50 -2.17
CA SER A 114 -15.47 -8.31 -2.91
C SER A 114 -16.83 -8.44 -2.21
N ARG A 115 -17.21 -7.39 -1.47
CA ARG A 115 -18.52 -7.21 -0.83
C ARG A 115 -18.92 -5.75 -0.81
N GLU A 116 -20.17 -5.46 -0.45
CA GLU A 116 -20.63 -4.11 -0.18
C GLU A 116 -20.22 -3.63 1.23
N PRO A 117 -20.04 -2.31 1.45
CA PRO A 117 -19.85 -1.75 2.78
C PRO A 117 -21.14 -1.83 3.58
N SER A 118 -21.05 -2.13 4.87
CA SER A 118 -22.17 -1.94 5.78
C SER A 118 -22.46 -0.45 5.98
N ALA A 119 -23.68 -0.12 6.44
CA ALA A 119 -24.07 1.28 6.68
C ALA A 119 -23.12 2.02 7.67
N GLY A 120 -22.62 1.32 8.70
CA GLY A 120 -21.68 1.89 9.66
C GLY A 120 -20.28 2.12 9.07
N GLU A 121 -19.78 1.19 8.25
CA GLU A 121 -18.51 1.38 7.55
C GLU A 121 -18.58 2.54 6.56
N LEU A 122 -19.71 2.67 5.85
CA LEU A 122 -19.94 3.75 4.89
C LEU A 122 -19.91 5.11 5.59
N ASP A 123 -20.63 5.27 6.71
CA ASP A 123 -20.70 6.52 7.46
C ASP A 123 -19.32 6.96 7.97
N ILE A 124 -18.57 6.04 8.58
CA ILE A 124 -17.21 6.30 9.09
C ILE A 124 -16.27 6.73 7.96
N LEU A 125 -16.32 6.06 6.81
CA LEU A 125 -15.42 6.35 5.70
C LEU A 125 -15.80 7.60 4.93
N LEU A 126 -17.09 7.94 4.84
CA LEU A 126 -17.54 9.23 4.31
C LEU A 126 -17.10 10.39 5.21
N SER A 127 -17.22 10.22 6.53
CA SER A 127 -16.70 11.17 7.51
C SER A 127 -15.19 11.38 7.33
N LEU A 128 -14.42 10.28 7.26
CA LEU A 128 -12.98 10.33 6.98
C LEU A 128 -12.68 11.04 5.65
N ALA A 129 -13.42 10.76 4.58
CA ALA A 129 -13.23 11.42 3.29
C ALA A 129 -13.43 12.93 3.39
N GLY A 130 -14.48 13.36 4.11
CA GLY A 130 -14.78 14.77 4.37
C GLY A 130 -13.68 15.47 5.17
N GLU A 131 -13.24 14.88 6.29
CA GLU A 131 -12.15 15.40 7.13
C GLU A 131 -10.85 15.55 6.34
N ARG A 132 -10.48 14.54 5.56
CA ARG A 132 -9.25 14.57 4.76
C ARG A 132 -9.34 15.56 3.62
N ALA A 133 -10.50 15.71 2.98
CA ALA A 133 -10.73 16.73 1.98
C ALA A 133 -10.53 18.14 2.57
N ALA A 134 -11.09 18.42 3.75
CA ALA A 134 -10.92 19.70 4.44
C ALA A 134 -9.44 19.95 4.81
N HIS A 135 -8.76 18.94 5.37
CA HIS A 135 -7.35 19.03 5.73
C HIS A 135 -6.45 19.34 4.52
N PHE A 136 -6.66 18.65 3.39
CA PHE A 136 -5.85 18.84 2.19
C PHE A 136 -6.20 20.10 1.41
N ALA A 137 -7.45 20.58 1.49
CA ALA A 137 -7.82 21.90 0.97
C ALA A 137 -7.07 23.03 1.70
N ALA A 138 -6.85 22.89 3.01
CA ALA A 138 -6.07 23.85 3.80
C ALA A 138 -4.54 23.69 3.63
N ASN A 139 -4.07 22.55 3.14
CA ASN A 139 -2.64 22.19 3.07
C ASN A 139 -2.24 21.67 1.68
N ALA A 140 -2.21 22.56 0.68
CA ALA A 140 -1.89 22.21 -0.70
C ALA A 140 -0.52 21.51 -0.87
N GLY A 141 0.48 21.86 -0.05
CA GLY A 141 1.79 21.20 -0.07
C GLY A 141 1.71 19.72 0.33
N ALA A 142 0.97 19.42 1.40
CA ALA A 142 0.74 18.05 1.86
C ALA A 142 -0.13 17.26 0.86
N ALA A 143 -1.13 17.93 0.26
CA ALA A 143 -1.96 17.35 -0.79
C ALA A 143 -1.12 16.90 -1.99
N LYS A 144 -0.25 17.79 -2.49
CA LYS A 144 0.65 17.48 -3.60
C LYS A 144 1.59 16.33 -3.25
N ALA A 145 2.20 16.34 -2.06
CA ALA A 145 3.10 15.27 -1.63
C ALA A 145 2.40 13.90 -1.59
N ALA A 146 1.17 13.85 -1.07
CA ALA A 146 0.38 12.61 -1.03
C ALA A 146 -0.09 12.16 -2.44
N ALA A 147 -0.50 13.11 -3.29
CA ALA A 147 -0.97 12.85 -4.65
C ALA A 147 0.16 12.55 -5.65
N THR A 148 1.42 12.66 -5.26
CA THR A 148 2.59 12.29 -6.08
C THR A 148 3.51 11.31 -5.38
N ALA A 149 3.02 10.57 -4.37
CA ALA A 149 3.81 9.58 -3.67
C ALA A 149 4.11 8.35 -4.55
N GLY A 150 5.39 7.95 -4.59
CA GLY A 150 5.87 6.83 -5.40
C GLY A 150 6.46 7.25 -6.75
N GLU A 151 6.69 6.28 -7.62
CA GLU A 151 7.29 6.47 -8.96
C GLU A 151 6.21 6.50 -10.07
N TRP A 152 5.06 5.87 -9.84
CA TRP A 152 3.96 5.78 -10.80
C TRP A 152 3.44 7.18 -11.12
N PRO A 153 3.26 7.54 -12.41
CA PRO A 153 2.85 8.87 -12.80
C PRO A 153 1.55 9.30 -12.11
N ALA A 154 1.50 10.54 -11.63
CA ALA A 154 0.28 11.12 -11.07
C ALA A 154 -0.71 11.46 -12.20
N ALA A 155 -2.00 11.19 -11.97
CA ALA A 155 -3.04 11.57 -12.93
C ALA A 155 -3.19 13.09 -13.03
N THR A 156 -2.92 13.65 -14.21
CA THR A 156 -2.96 15.11 -14.45
C THR A 156 -4.38 15.68 -14.52
N ALA A 157 -5.37 14.86 -14.84
CA ALA A 157 -6.78 15.27 -14.94
C ALA A 157 -7.47 15.42 -13.57
N LEU A 158 -6.86 14.93 -12.48
CA LEU A 158 -7.45 14.92 -11.15
C LEU A 158 -6.83 15.99 -10.25
N LYS A 159 -7.66 16.60 -9.41
CA LYS A 159 -7.19 17.57 -8.40
C LYS A 159 -6.36 16.85 -7.32
N PRO A 160 -5.12 17.28 -7.03
CA PRO A 160 -4.26 16.65 -6.02
C PRO A 160 -4.91 16.51 -4.65
N GLU A 161 -5.69 17.50 -4.21
CA GLU A 161 -6.39 17.49 -2.91
C GLU A 161 -7.40 16.35 -2.83
N ARG A 162 -8.11 16.09 -3.94
CA ARG A 162 -9.10 15.02 -4.00
C ARG A 162 -8.42 13.65 -4.04
N VAL A 163 -7.33 13.51 -4.81
CA VAL A 163 -6.53 12.28 -4.83
C VAL A 163 -5.95 12.00 -3.45
N ALA A 164 -5.40 13.00 -2.76
CA ALA A 164 -4.84 12.85 -1.42
C ALA A 164 -5.89 12.44 -0.37
N ALA A 165 -7.09 13.03 -0.42
CA ALA A 165 -8.19 12.65 0.47
C ALA A 165 -8.62 11.19 0.25
N TRP A 166 -8.83 10.80 -1.01
CA TRP A 166 -9.20 9.41 -1.33
C TRP A 166 -8.04 8.43 -1.13
N ALA A 167 -6.78 8.86 -1.22
CA ALA A 167 -5.64 8.02 -0.87
C ALA A 167 -5.65 7.63 0.61
N ALA A 168 -6.10 8.53 1.50
CA ALA A 168 -6.27 8.22 2.91
C ALA A 168 -7.39 7.19 3.15
N VAL A 169 -8.51 7.32 2.42
CA VAL A 169 -9.62 6.35 2.45
C VAL A 169 -9.17 4.99 1.92
N SER A 170 -8.53 4.95 0.74
CA SER A 170 -7.95 3.74 0.16
C SER A 170 -6.98 3.06 1.12
N ARG A 171 -6.13 3.84 1.79
CA ARG A 171 -5.18 3.32 2.76
C ARG A 171 -5.86 2.72 3.99
N ALA A 172 -6.97 3.30 4.46
CA ALA A 172 -7.75 2.74 5.55
C ALA A 172 -8.37 1.39 5.16
N ILE A 173 -8.99 1.28 3.98
CA ILE A 173 -9.59 0.02 3.50
C ILE A 173 -8.51 -1.05 3.26
N LEU A 174 -7.39 -0.68 2.64
CA LEU A 174 -6.26 -1.60 2.42
C LEU A 174 -5.60 -2.08 3.71
N ASN A 175 -5.77 -1.36 4.82
CA ASN A 175 -5.26 -1.74 6.14
C ASN A 175 -6.18 -2.71 6.90
N LEU A 176 -7.42 -2.91 6.45
CA LEU A 176 -8.34 -3.82 7.11
C LEU A 176 -7.76 -5.23 7.15
N TYR A 177 -7.98 -5.92 8.27
CA TYR A 177 -7.56 -7.30 8.44
C TYR A 177 -8.14 -8.24 7.35
N GLU A 178 -9.37 -7.96 6.91
CA GLU A 178 -10.05 -8.67 5.82
C GLU A 178 -9.28 -8.59 4.49
N THR A 179 -8.52 -7.51 4.26
CA THR A 179 -7.70 -7.34 3.05
C THR A 179 -6.50 -8.29 3.05
N THR A 180 -5.86 -8.49 4.21
CA THR A 180 -4.64 -9.31 4.30
C THR A 180 -4.91 -10.77 4.64
N SER A 181 -6.05 -11.05 5.29
CA SER A 181 -6.42 -12.38 5.75
C SER A 181 -7.73 -12.80 5.10
N ARG A 182 -7.65 -13.62 4.05
CA ARG A 182 -8.82 -14.31 3.50
C ARG A 182 -9.12 -15.57 4.31
N PHE A 183 -10.38 -15.74 4.67
CA PHE A 183 -10.95 -16.95 5.27
C PHE A 183 -11.47 -17.88 4.18
#